data_AF-H1S9E5-F1
#
_entry.id   AF-H1S9E5-F1
#
_cell.length_a   1.000
_cell.length_b   1.000
_cell.length_c   1.000
_cell.angle_alpha   90.00
_cell.angle_beta   90.00
_cell.angle_gamma   90.00
#
_symmetry.space_group_name_H-M   'P 1'
#
loop_
_entity.id
_entity.type
_entity.pdbx_description
1 polymer ?
#
loop_
_entity_poly.entity_id
_entity_poly.type
_entity_poly.pdbx_seq_one_letter_code
_entity_poly.pdbx_strand_id
1 'polypeptide(L)'
;MKEKQESCPLCGSQAAARTRQGSYGQWVLYACDNPQCGPVEISTKARRSLREPARQAELRALARSSREHGKVPRVGFDGPRGELYVEFD
;
A
#
# COMPACT_ATOMS: atom_id res chain seq x y z
N MET A 1 -7.44 3.87 17.52
CA MET A 1 -8.00 3.45 16.21
C MET A 1 -8.10 1.92 16.23
N LYS A 2 -9.20 1.32 15.77
CA LYS A 2 -9.34 -0.15 15.75
C LYS A 2 -8.47 -0.72 14.63
N GLU A 3 -7.50 -1.56 14.98
CA GLU A 3 -6.84 -2.43 14.01
C GLU A 3 -7.88 -3.38 13.42
N LYS A 4 -7.94 -3.45 12.09
CA LYS A 4 -8.85 -4.32 11.36
C LYS A 4 -8.03 -5.26 10.51
N GLN A 5 -8.30 -6.56 10.56
CA GLN A 5 -7.70 -7.48 9.60
C GLN A 5 -8.35 -7.24 8.24
N GLU A 6 -7.53 -6.90 7.24
CA GLU A 6 -7.95 -6.73 5.85
C GLU A 6 -6.98 -7.47 4.93
N SER A 7 -7.44 -7.84 3.74
CA SER A 7 -6.55 -8.34 2.69
C SER A 7 -5.65 -7.23 2.16
N CYS A 8 -4.34 -7.47 2.14
CA CYS A 8 -3.36 -6.59 1.54
C CYS A 8 -3.67 -6.43 0.05
N PRO A 9 -3.86 -5.22 -0.48
CA PRO A 9 -4.25 -5.01 -1.88
C PRO A 9 -3.13 -5.32 -2.89
N LEU A 10 -1.89 -5.57 -2.44
CA LEU A 10 -0.79 -5.97 -3.32
C LEU A 10 -0.71 -7.48 -3.53
N CYS A 11 -0.96 -8.28 -2.49
CA CYS A 11 -0.67 -9.72 -2.46
C CYS A 11 -1.83 -10.58 -1.94
N GLY A 12 -2.95 -9.99 -1.52
CA GLY A 12 -4.14 -10.69 -1.03
C GLY A 12 -4.03 -11.29 0.36
N SER A 13 -2.81 -11.43 0.92
CA SER A 13 -2.57 -11.94 2.27
C SER A 13 -3.29 -11.10 3.33
N GLN A 14 -3.76 -11.74 4.40
CA GLN A 14 -4.32 -11.01 5.55
C GLN A 14 -3.23 -10.17 6.21
N ALA A 15 -3.54 -8.91 6.49
CA ALA A 15 -2.67 -7.95 7.13
C ALA A 15 -3.46 -7.12 8.15
N ALA A 16 -2.79 -6.69 9.21
CA ALA A 16 -3.36 -5.68 10.10
C ALA A 16 -3.39 -4.34 9.35
N ALA A 17 -4.60 -3.79 9.18
CA ALA A 17 -4.82 -2.50 8.56
C ALA A 17 -5.06 -1.44 9.64
N ARG A 18 -4.28 -0.36 9.58
CA ARG A 18 -4.46 0.82 10.43
C ARG A 18 -4.52 2.08 9.60
N THR A 19 -5.51 2.93 9.87
CA THR A 19 -5.58 4.25 9.26
C THR A 19 -4.44 5.13 9.79
N ARG A 20 -3.77 5.88 8.92
CA ARG A 20 -2.73 6.83 9.33
C ARG A 20 -3.37 7.98 10.13
N GLN A 21 -2.82 8.28 11.30
CA GLN A 21 -3.28 9.41 12.11
C GLN A 21 -3.03 10.73 11.36
N GLY A 22 -3.98 11.67 11.46
CA GLY A 22 -3.92 12.95 10.74
C GLY A 22 -4.26 12.86 9.24
N SER A 23 -4.51 11.67 8.69
CA SER A 23 -4.88 11.51 7.27
C SER A 23 -6.39 11.59 6.99
N TYR A 24 -7.23 11.77 8.00
CA TYR A 24 -8.70 11.73 7.87
C TYR A 24 -9.24 10.48 7.14
N GLY A 25 -8.59 9.32 7.28
CA GLY A 25 -9.01 8.10 6.59
C GLY A 25 -8.50 7.96 5.17
N GLN A 26 -7.70 8.90 4.67
CA GLN A 26 -7.21 8.86 3.30
C GLN A 26 -6.08 7.85 3.07
N TRP A 27 -5.34 7.50 4.13
CA TRP A 27 -4.20 6.58 4.07
C TRP A 27 -4.36 5.44 5.05
N VAL A 28 -4.06 4.22 4.59
CA VAL A 28 -4.13 3.00 5.38
C VAL A 28 -2.82 2.25 5.27
N LEU A 29 -2.18 2.01 6.40
CA LEU A 29 -1.03 1.11 6.49
C LEU A 29 -1.52 -0.32 6.62
N TYR A 30 -1.07 -1.16 5.70
CA TYR A 30 -1.20 -2.61 5.74
C TYR A 30 0.12 -3.19 6.27
N ALA A 31 0.15 -3.62 7.52
CA ALA A 31 1.29 -4.31 8.11
C ALA A 31 1.30 -5.76 7.63
N CYS A 32 1.69 -5.97 6.37
CA CYS A 32 1.74 -7.29 5.77
C CYS A 32 3.12 -7.94 5.99
N ASP A 33 3.12 -9.13 6.59
CA ASP A 33 4.35 -9.88 6.86
C ASP A 33 4.83 -10.72 5.67
N ASN A 34 4.05 -10.78 4.59
CA ASN A 34 4.41 -11.57 3.40
C ASN A 34 5.65 -10.95 2.72
N PRO A 35 6.73 -11.72 2.50
CA PRO A 35 7.99 -11.22 1.93
C PRO A 35 7.87 -10.68 0.50
N GLN A 36 6.79 -10.99 -0.23
CA GLN A 36 6.56 -10.50 -1.60
C GLN A 36 6.01 -9.06 -1.65
N CYS A 37 5.36 -8.58 -0.58
CA CYS A 37 4.69 -7.29 -0.55
C CYS A 37 5.11 -6.43 0.65
N GLY A 38 5.41 -7.05 1.79
CA GLY A 38 5.83 -6.35 3.01
C GLY A 38 4.81 -5.33 3.53
N PRO A 39 5.17 -4.57 4.57
CA PRO A 39 4.34 -3.47 5.01
C PRO A 39 4.25 -2.40 3.92
N VAL A 40 3.04 -1.89 3.68
CA VAL A 40 2.79 -0.86 2.65
C VAL A 40 1.69 0.07 3.10
N GLU A 41 1.88 1.38 2.89
CA GLU A 41 0.84 2.37 3.11
C GLU A 41 0.16 2.74 1.80
N ILE A 42 -1.17 2.75 1.76
CA ILE A 42 -1.91 2.91 0.50
C ILE A 42 -3.03 3.91 0.71
N SER A 43 -3.13 4.87 -0.20
CA SER A 43 -4.23 5.81 -0.20
C SER A 43 -5.54 5.12 -0.59
N THR A 44 -6.67 5.52 -0.03
CA THR A 44 -7.97 4.93 -0.35
C THR A 44 -8.33 5.07 -1.84
N LYS A 45 -7.84 6.12 -2.50
CA LYS A 45 -7.96 6.31 -3.95
C LYS A 45 -7.10 5.31 -4.72
N ALA A 46 -5.81 5.14 -4.35
CA ALA A 46 -4.95 4.14 -4.94
C ALA A 46 -5.53 2.73 -4.80
N ARG A 47 -6.07 2.38 -3.62
CA ARG A 47 -6.73 1.09 -3.38
C ARG A 47 -7.85 0.80 -4.38
N ARG A 48 -8.63 1.81 -4.79
CA ARG A 48 -9.70 1.65 -5.79
C ARG A 48 -9.15 1.43 -7.20
N SER A 49 -8.05 2.10 -7.54
CA SER A 49 -7.38 2.00 -8.84
C SER A 49 -6.50 0.74 -8.98
N LEU A 50 -6.11 0.11 -7.87
CA LEU A 50 -5.29 -1.11 -7.81
C LEU A 50 -6.01 -2.41 -8.25
N ARG A 51 -7.08 -2.31 -9.03
CA ARG A 51 -7.81 -3.49 -9.52
C ARG A 51 -7.08 -4.23 -10.63
N GLU A 52 -6.10 -3.60 -11.27
CA GLU A 52 -5.32 -4.16 -12.37
C GLU A 52 -4.16 -5.05 -11.86
N PRO A 53 -4.12 -6.35 -12.21
CA PRO A 53 -3.10 -7.28 -11.72
C PRO A 53 -1.66 -6.91 -12.09
N ALA A 54 -1.45 -6.32 -13.27
CA ALA A 54 -0.13 -5.89 -13.73
C ALA A 54 0.47 -4.82 -12.80
N ARG A 55 -0.34 -3.81 -12.45
CA ARG A 55 0.03 -2.73 -11.54
C ARG A 55 0.37 -3.24 -10.14
N GLN A 56 -0.33 -4.28 -9.66
CA GLN A 56 -0.02 -4.92 -8.38
C GLN A 56 1.34 -5.62 -8.41
N ALA A 57 1.72 -6.25 -9.53
CA ALA A 57 3.02 -6.91 -9.66
C ALA A 57 4.18 -5.90 -9.66
N GLU A 58 4.03 -4.77 -10.37
CA GLU A 58 5.03 -3.69 -10.37
C GLU A 58 5.23 -3.11 -8.96
N LEU A 59 4.13 -2.84 -8.25
CA LEU A 59 4.19 -2.33 -6.88
C LEU A 59 4.76 -3.33 -5.87
N ARG A 60 4.52 -4.64 -6.08
CA ARG A 60 5.19 -5.69 -5.29
C ARG A 60 6.70 -5.66 -5.51
N ALA A 61 7.16 -5.53 -6.76
CA ALA A 61 8.58 -5.43 -7.06
C ALA A 61 9.22 -4.19 -6.40
N LEU A 62 8.54 -3.04 -6.48
CA LEU A 62 8.97 -1.81 -5.81
C LEU A 62 9.01 -1.97 -4.29
N ALA A 63 7.96 -2.52 -3.68
CA ALA A 63 7.90 -2.72 -2.23
C ALA A 63 8.99 -3.66 -1.71
N ARG A 64 9.32 -4.69 -2.50
CA ARG A 64 10.43 -5.60 -2.21
C ARG A 64 11.76 -4.86 -2.18
N SER A 65 12.04 -4.04 -3.20
CA SER A 65 13.27 -3.25 -3.29
C SER A 65 13.37 -2.23 -2.15
N SER A 66 12.29 -1.52 -1.81
CA SER A 66 12.29 -0.55 -0.70
C SER A 66 12.65 -1.17 0.66
N ARG A 67 12.22 -2.41 0.89
CA ARG A 67 12.54 -3.16 2.11
C ARG A 67 14.03 -3.45 2.25
N GLU A 68 14.73 -3.72 1.15
CA GLU A 68 16.19 -3.91 1.16
C GLU A 68 16.90 -2.63 1.66
N HIS A 69 16.24 -1.48 1.53
CA HIS A 69 16.71 -0.17 2.02
C HIS A 69 16.05 0.28 3.34
N GLY A 70 15.27 -0.59 4.01
CA GLY A 70 14.63 -0.29 5.29
C GLY A 70 13.47 0.72 5.23
N LYS A 71 12.93 1.00 4.03
CA LYS A 71 11.85 1.98 3.82
C LYS A 71 10.49 1.33 3.64
N VAL A 72 9.44 2.02 4.08
CA VAL A 72 8.06 1.57 3.86
C VAL A 72 7.49 2.30 2.64
N PRO A 73 7.10 1.59 1.57
CA PRO A 73 6.48 2.22 0.41
C PRO A 73 5.10 2.78 0.75
N ARG A 74 4.83 3.97 0.23
CA ARG A 74 3.55 4.67 0.30
C ARG A 74 3.00 4.83 -1.12
N VAL A 75 1.86 4.19 -1.42
CA VAL A 75 1.22 4.20 -2.74
C VAL A 75 0.07 5.19 -2.78
N GLY A 76 0.29 6.30 -3.47
CA GLY A 76 -0.69 7.34 -3.71
C GLY A 76 -1.38 7.22 -5.06
N PHE A 77 -2.39 8.07 -5.28
CA PHE A 77 -3.07 8.20 -6.56
C PHE A 77 -3.24 9.68 -6.90
N ASP A 78 -2.62 10.10 -8.00
CA ASP A 78 -2.78 11.42 -8.58
C ASP A 78 -4.09 11.43 -9.36
N GLY A 79 -5.12 12.07 -8.79
CA GLY A 79 -6.44 12.18 -9.40
C GLY A 79 -6.44 12.91 -10.75
N PRO A 80 -5.83 14.09 -10.86
CA PRO A 80 -5.67 14.81 -12.13
C PRO A 80 -5.00 14.00 -13.24
N ARG A 81 -3.96 13.21 -12.92
CA ARG A 81 -3.23 12.40 -13.92
C ARG A 81 -3.82 11.01 -14.13
N GLY A 82 -4.63 10.51 -13.18
CA GLY A 82 -5.10 9.12 -13.20
C GLY A 82 -4.00 8.09 -12.90
N GLU A 83 -2.91 8.53 -12.28
CA GLU A 83 -1.69 7.74 -12.12
C GLU A 83 -1.45 7.32 -10.66
N LEU A 84 -0.92 6.12 -10.48
CA LEU A 84 -0.37 5.71 -9.20
C LEU A 84 1.04 6.27 -9.07
N TYR A 85 1.37 6.72 -7.87
CA TYR A 85 2.73 7.14 -7.53
C TYR A 85 3.18 6.45 -6.24
N VAL A 86 4.48 6.28 -6.09
CA VAL A 86 5.09 5.66 -4.92
C VAL A 86 6.04 6.65 -4.27
N GLU A 87 5.85 6.85 -2.98
CA GLU A 87 6.77 7.58 -2.10
C GLU A 87 7.42 6.58 -1.14
N PHE A 88 8.60 6.91 -0.64
CA PHE A 88 9.29 6.11 0.37
C PHE A 88 9.51 6.97 1.60
N ASP A 89 8.97 6.53 2.73
CA ASP A 89 9.26 7.09 4.06
C ASP A 89 10.60 6.51 4.56
#